data_AF-A0A0U1DYY8-F1
#
_entry.id   AF-A0A0U1DYY8-F1
#
_cell.length_a   1.000
_cell.length_b   1.000
_cell.length_c   1.000
_cell.angle_alpha   90.00
_cell.angle_beta   90.00
_cell.angle_gamma   90.00
#
_symmetry.space_group_name_H-M   'P 1'
#
loop_
_entity.id
_entity.type
_entity.pdbx_description
1 polymer ?
#
loop_
_entity_poly.entity_id
_entity_poly.type
_entity_poly.pdbx_seq_one_letter_code
_entity_poly.pdbx_strand_id
1 'polypeptide(L)'
;MLHLRVIAPADLREPILNVLHTQPGVAHIVLLAGAAVEPAGDQITADVAREAANDVVQRLKSLDVHHFGAITLEPLDTVLSSRAYHAEDAAEGDGADAVVWDELVSRTREESHLNVTYVLFLCIACMLAAVGVLTDSPVTVVGAMVVGPEFGPLAALAVALVQRRMSLARRAAAAW
;
A
#
# COMPACT_ATOMS: atom_id res chain seq x y z
N MET A 1 -6.27 -3.47 12.28
CA MET A 1 -5.20 -4.50 12.23
C MET A 1 -4.71 -4.83 10.82
N LEU A 2 -3.42 -5.10 10.67
CA LEU A 2 -2.73 -5.64 9.48
C LEU A 2 -1.89 -6.86 9.89
N HIS A 3 -1.86 -7.89 9.07
CA HIS A 3 -0.92 -8.99 9.20
C HIS A 3 0.40 -8.65 8.52
N LEU A 4 1.47 -8.60 9.29
CA LEU A 4 2.85 -8.40 8.84
C LEU A 4 3.53 -9.76 8.69
N ARG A 5 4.09 -10.03 7.51
CA ARG A 5 4.96 -11.17 7.25
C ARG A 5 6.33 -10.68 6.79
N VAL A 6 7.36 -11.10 7.51
CA VAL A 6 8.77 -10.78 7.25
C VAL A 6 9.51 -12.07 6.97
N ILE A 7 10.26 -12.10 5.86
CA ILE A 7 11.24 -13.14 5.58
C ILE A 7 12.60 -12.47 5.64
N ALA A 8 13.54 -13.01 6.42
CA ALA A 8 14.88 -12.46 6.53
C ALA A 8 15.91 -13.56 6.85
N PRO A 9 17.19 -13.36 6.50
CA PRO A 9 18.24 -14.26 6.94
C PRO A 9 18.39 -14.25 8.47
N ALA A 10 18.95 -15.34 9.03
CA ALA A 10 18.93 -15.60 10.47
C ALA A 10 19.74 -14.60 11.31
N ASP A 11 20.66 -13.86 10.70
CA ASP A 11 21.44 -12.78 11.33
C ASP A 11 20.57 -11.56 11.68
N LEU A 12 19.50 -11.30 10.93
CA LEU A 12 18.56 -10.20 11.17
C LEU A 12 17.43 -10.56 12.14
N ARG A 13 17.33 -11.81 12.60
CA ARG A 13 16.25 -12.29 13.49
C ARG A 13 16.10 -11.43 14.75
N GLU A 14 17.16 -11.33 15.54
CA GLU A 14 17.13 -10.62 16.83
C GLU A 14 16.84 -9.11 16.65
N PRO A 15 17.48 -8.40 15.69
CA PRO A 15 17.09 -7.03 15.36
C PRO A 15 15.60 -6.86 15.03
N ILE A 16 15.04 -7.75 14.20
CA ILE A 16 13.63 -7.69 13.79
C ILE A 16 12.70 -7.93 14.99
N LEU A 17 12.97 -8.97 15.79
CA LEU A 17 12.17 -9.26 16.98
C LEU A 17 12.20 -8.10 17.98
N ASN A 18 13.37 -7.47 18.17
CA ASN A 18 13.48 -6.31 19.05
C ASN A 18 12.62 -5.13 18.56
N VAL A 19 12.61 -4.85 17.25
CA VAL A 19 11.72 -3.82 16.66
C VAL A 19 10.25 -4.14 16.94
N LEU A 20 9.83 -5.39 16.74
CA LEU A 20 8.43 -5.80 16.94
C LEU A 20 8.04 -5.78 18.42
N HIS A 21 8.92 -6.20 19.33
CA HIS A 21 8.66 -6.21 20.77
C HIS A 21 8.60 -4.80 21.38
N THR A 22 9.37 -3.86 20.85
CA THR A 22 9.43 -2.49 21.38
C THR A 22 8.31 -1.59 20.85
N GLN A 23 7.55 -2.04 19.85
CA GLN A 23 6.46 -1.27 19.28
C GLN A 23 5.14 -1.59 19.99
N PRO A 24 4.49 -0.61 20.67
CA PRO A 24 3.25 -0.84 21.40
C PRO A 24 2.08 -1.34 20.53
N GLY A 25 2.04 -0.93 19.26
CA GLY A 25 1.01 -1.30 18.29
C GLY A 25 1.21 -2.66 17.60
N VAL A 26 1.99 -3.56 18.20
CA VAL A 26 2.27 -4.91 17.65
C VAL A 26 1.73 -5.98 18.59
N ALA A 27 1.02 -6.95 18.02
CA ALA A 27 0.47 -8.12 18.68
C ALA A 27 0.89 -9.41 17.94
N HIS A 28 0.67 -10.56 18.59
CA HIS A 28 0.79 -11.90 17.98
C HIS A 28 2.09 -12.15 17.19
N ILE A 29 3.24 -11.85 17.77
CA ILE A 29 4.53 -12.14 17.15
C ILE A 29 4.76 -13.66 17.13
N VAL A 30 5.08 -14.21 15.96
CA VAL A 30 5.40 -15.62 15.73
C VAL A 30 6.71 -15.71 14.96
N LEU A 31 7.61 -16.61 15.39
CA LEU A 31 8.87 -16.92 14.72
C LEU A 31 8.83 -18.36 14.22
N LEU A 32 9.07 -18.55 12.92
CA LEU A 32 9.37 -19.83 12.30
C LEU A 32 10.84 -19.83 11.85
N ALA A 33 11.71 -20.32 12.71
CA ALA A 33 13.15 -20.34 12.47
C ALA A 33 13.53 -21.35 11.37
N GLY A 34 14.31 -20.91 10.38
CA GLY A 34 14.80 -21.74 9.27
C GLY A 34 13.73 -22.20 8.29
N ALA A 35 12.51 -21.65 8.37
CA ALA A 35 11.39 -22.10 7.54
C ALA A 35 11.43 -21.53 6.11
N ALA A 36 12.13 -20.41 5.89
CA ALA A 36 12.22 -19.80 4.58
C ALA A 36 13.32 -20.46 3.74
N VAL A 37 12.97 -20.86 2.52
CA VAL A 37 13.88 -21.56 1.59
C VAL A 37 14.60 -20.56 0.66
N GLU A 38 13.86 -19.61 0.10
CA GLU A 38 14.39 -18.61 -0.82
C GLU A 38 13.65 -17.27 -0.60
N PRO A 39 14.32 -16.23 -0.05
CA PRO A 39 15.66 -16.25 0.54
C PRO A 39 15.73 -17.17 1.77
N ALA A 40 16.86 -17.84 1.96
CA ALA A 40 17.06 -18.78 3.07
C ALA A 40 17.12 -18.05 4.41
N GLY A 41 16.32 -18.50 5.39
CA GLY A 41 16.28 -17.86 6.70
C GLY A 41 15.00 -18.13 7.48
N ASP A 42 14.53 -17.11 8.18
CA ASP A 42 13.38 -17.19 9.07
C ASP A 42 12.16 -16.50 8.48
N GLN A 43 10.98 -17.00 8.87
CA GLN A 43 9.74 -16.28 8.69
C GLN A 43 9.29 -15.75 10.06
N ILE A 44 9.11 -14.44 10.15
CA ILE A 44 8.61 -13.74 11.32
C ILE A 44 7.28 -13.10 10.94
N THR A 45 6.23 -13.35 11.71
CA THR A 45 4.92 -12.73 11.49
C THR A 45 4.45 -12.00 12.73
N ALA A 46 3.67 -10.95 12.55
CA ALA A 46 3.02 -10.24 13.64
C ALA A 46 1.74 -9.55 13.15
N ASP A 47 0.83 -9.24 14.06
CA ASP A 47 -0.33 -8.40 13.76
C ASP A 47 -0.03 -6.98 14.23
N VAL A 48 -0.23 -5.99 13.37
CA VAL A 48 0.17 -4.60 13.59
C VAL A 48 -1.04 -3.70 13.46
N ALA A 49 -1.22 -2.79 14.41
CA ALA A 49 -2.18 -1.70 14.31
C ALA A 49 -1.88 -0.84 13.07
N ARG A 50 -2.91 -0.33 12.38
CA ARG A 50 -2.73 0.34 11.07
C ARG A 50 -1.90 1.63 11.22
N GLU A 51 -2.08 2.30 12.34
CA GLU A 51 -1.41 3.49 12.84
C GLU A 51 0.09 3.23 13.07
N ALA A 52 0.43 2.07 13.65
CA ALA A 52 1.80 1.69 13.94
C ALA A 52 2.55 1.09 12.71
N ALA A 53 1.82 0.74 11.65
CA ALA A 53 2.38 0.00 10.52
C ALA A 53 3.51 0.76 9.80
N ASN A 54 3.34 2.07 9.60
CA ASN A 54 4.36 2.87 8.91
C ASN A 54 5.68 2.92 9.69
N ASP A 55 5.60 3.10 11.01
CA ASP A 55 6.78 3.14 11.89
C ASP A 55 7.50 1.79 11.93
N VAL A 56 6.74 0.68 12.03
CA VAL A 56 7.28 -0.68 11.98
C VAL A 56 7.99 -0.91 10.65
N VAL A 57 7.35 -0.59 9.52
CA VAL A 57 7.94 -0.78 8.19
C VAL A 57 9.19 0.08 8.02
N GLN A 58 9.20 1.32 8.49
CA GLN A 58 10.41 2.16 8.42
C GLN A 58 11.57 1.59 9.22
N ARG A 59 11.34 1.09 10.44
CA ARG A 59 12.38 0.45 11.26
C ARG A 59 12.89 -0.86 10.63
N LEU A 60 12.01 -1.65 10.03
CA LEU A 60 12.43 -2.85 9.29
C LEU A 60 13.23 -2.51 8.03
N LYS A 61 12.87 -1.42 7.34
CA LYS A 61 13.66 -0.91 6.21
C LYS A 61 15.02 -0.40 6.64
N SER A 62 15.17 0.22 7.80
CA SER A 62 16.49 0.65 8.31
C SER A 62 17.40 -0.52 8.71
N LEU A 63 16.82 -1.71 8.92
CA LEU A 63 17.54 -2.98 9.08
C LEU A 63 17.83 -3.68 7.74
N ASP A 64 17.50 -3.04 6.62
CA ASP A 64 17.72 -3.51 5.25
C ASP A 64 16.99 -4.81 4.85
N VAL A 65 15.94 -5.16 5.59
CA VAL A 65 15.14 -6.38 5.40
C VAL A 65 14.52 -6.46 4.00
N HIS A 66 14.14 -5.32 3.43
CA HIS A 66 13.59 -5.24 2.07
C HIS A 66 14.57 -5.60 0.94
N HIS A 67 15.88 -5.63 1.19
CA HIS A 67 16.88 -6.05 0.20
C HIS A 67 17.32 -7.49 0.39
N PHE A 68 17.49 -7.95 1.63
CA PHE A 68 17.95 -9.31 1.94
C PHE A 68 16.81 -10.33 2.11
N GLY A 69 15.58 -9.84 2.12
CA GLY A 69 14.40 -10.59 2.53
C GLY A 69 13.14 -10.09 1.84
N ALA A 70 12.02 -10.16 2.57
CA ALA A 70 10.75 -9.64 2.14
C ALA A 70 9.96 -9.07 3.32
N ILE A 71 9.20 -8.00 3.06
CA ILE A 71 8.22 -7.44 3.98
C ILE A 71 6.88 -7.43 3.24
N THR A 72 5.87 -8.11 3.79
CA THR A 72 4.52 -8.17 3.24
C THR A 72 3.53 -7.72 4.31
N LEU A 73 2.54 -6.92 3.90
CA LEU A 73 1.43 -6.47 4.76
C LEU A 73 0.11 -6.84 4.10
N GLU A 74 -0.77 -7.47 4.87
CA GLU A 74 -2.10 -7.88 4.43
C GLU A 74 -3.16 -7.35 5.42
N PRO A 75 -4.26 -6.72 4.98
CA PRO A 75 -5.32 -6.32 5.91
C PRO A 75 -6.04 -7.54 6.50
N LEU A 76 -6.38 -7.47 7.79
CA LEU A 76 -7.18 -8.49 8.46
C LEU A 76 -8.62 -8.02 8.59
N ASP A 77 -9.57 -8.78 8.02
CA ASP A 77 -11.00 -8.44 8.04
C ASP A 77 -11.63 -8.56 9.42
N THR A 78 -11.14 -9.49 10.25
CA THR A 78 -11.68 -9.71 11.60
C THR A 78 -10.61 -10.28 12.51
N VAL A 79 -10.43 -9.64 13.67
CA VAL A 79 -9.52 -10.11 14.72
C VAL A 79 -10.29 -10.14 16.04
N LEU A 80 -10.35 -11.32 16.67
CA LEU A 80 -10.96 -11.50 17.98
C LEU A 80 -9.85 -11.76 19.01
N SER A 81 -9.26 -10.71 19.55
CA SER A 81 -8.17 -10.83 20.52
C SER A 81 -8.04 -9.60 21.41
N SER A 82 -8.00 -9.81 22.73
CA SER A 82 -7.69 -8.74 23.69
C SER A 82 -6.32 -8.11 23.47
N ARG A 83 -5.33 -8.89 22.99
CA ARG A 83 -4.00 -8.35 22.68
C ARG A 83 -4.02 -7.45 21.44
N ALA A 84 -4.82 -7.79 20.44
CA ALA A 84 -5.00 -6.92 19.28
C ALA A 84 -5.71 -5.62 19.66
N TYR A 85 -6.79 -5.70 20.44
CA TYR A 85 -7.47 -4.48 20.93
C TYR A 85 -6.54 -3.57 21.74
N HIS A 86 -5.74 -4.13 22.65
CA HIS A 86 -4.74 -3.34 23.38
C HIS A 86 -3.65 -2.76 22.49
N ALA A 87 -3.26 -3.44 21.41
CA ALA A 87 -2.30 -2.92 20.46
C ALA A 87 -2.89 -1.76 19.62
N GLU A 88 -4.16 -1.80 19.26
CA GLU A 88 -4.85 -0.66 18.62
C GLU A 88 -4.96 0.51 19.60
N ASP A 89 -5.42 0.29 20.83
CA ASP A 89 -5.52 1.33 21.87
C ASP A 89 -4.17 1.96 22.23
N ALA A 90 -3.09 1.19 22.17
CA ALA A 90 -1.74 1.67 22.46
C ALA A 90 -1.07 2.36 21.26
N ALA A 91 -1.64 2.22 20.06
CA ALA A 91 -1.16 2.93 18.89
C ALA A 91 -1.74 4.35 18.86
N GLU A 92 -0.90 5.34 18.56
CA GLU A 92 -1.32 6.73 18.54
C GLU A 92 -2.03 7.06 17.21
N GLY A 93 -3.32 7.41 17.27
CA GLY A 93 -4.12 7.82 16.12
C GLY A 93 -5.47 7.08 16.04
N ASP A 94 -6.27 7.44 15.03
CA ASP A 94 -7.46 6.68 14.65
C ASP A 94 -7.12 5.83 13.41
N GLY A 95 -7.40 4.53 13.49
CA GLY A 95 -7.15 3.58 12.41
C GLY A 95 -7.93 3.88 11.14
N ALA A 96 -9.05 4.60 11.24
CA ALA A 96 -9.79 5.09 10.08
C ALA A 96 -9.01 6.17 9.29
N ASP A 97 -8.17 6.95 9.98
CA ASP A 97 -7.35 8.01 9.40
C ASP A 97 -5.92 7.54 9.07
N ALA A 98 -5.56 6.32 9.47
CA ALA A 98 -4.22 5.78 9.29
C ALA A 98 -3.94 5.39 7.84
N VAL A 99 -3.09 6.19 7.17
CA VAL A 99 -2.61 5.91 5.80
C VAL A 99 -1.31 5.12 5.84
N VAL A 100 -1.34 3.88 5.36
CA VAL A 100 -0.15 3.04 5.18
C VAL A 100 0.48 3.38 3.83
N TRP A 101 1.55 4.17 3.84
CA TRP A 101 2.14 4.71 2.61
C TRP A 101 2.63 3.64 1.63
N ASP A 102 3.21 2.55 2.12
CA ASP A 102 3.65 1.45 1.26
C ASP A 102 2.48 0.70 0.61
N GLU A 103 1.36 0.54 1.33
CA GLU A 103 0.11 -0.01 0.78
C GLU A 103 -0.45 0.94 -0.29
N LEU A 104 -0.51 2.25 -0.01
CA LEU A 104 -0.99 3.26 -0.94
C LEU A 104 -0.14 3.30 -2.21
N VAL A 105 1.20 3.27 -2.09
CA VAL A 105 2.11 3.24 -3.24
C VAL A 105 1.93 1.97 -4.07
N SER A 106 1.72 0.82 -3.43
CA SER A 106 1.47 -0.45 -4.13
C SER A 106 0.16 -0.40 -4.92
N ARG A 107 -0.95 -0.01 -4.26
CA ARG A 107 -2.26 0.15 -4.92
C ARG A 107 -2.22 1.17 -6.05
N THR A 108 -1.57 2.31 -5.80
CA THR A 108 -1.41 3.38 -6.82
C THR A 108 -0.60 2.88 -8.01
N ARG A 109 0.46 2.09 -7.80
CA ARG A 109 1.25 1.50 -8.89
C ARG A 109 0.41 0.55 -9.74
N GLU A 110 -0.40 -0.31 -9.13
CA GLU A 110 -1.31 -1.22 -9.85
C GLU A 110 -2.34 -0.45 -10.69
N GLU A 111 -2.89 0.64 -10.17
CA GLU A 111 -3.84 1.50 -10.89
C GLU A 111 -3.18 2.42 -11.93
N SER A 112 -1.85 2.59 -11.91
CA SER A 112 -1.11 3.47 -12.82
C SER A 112 -0.63 2.84 -14.12
N HIS A 113 -0.95 1.57 -14.38
CA HIS A 113 -0.53 0.92 -15.61
C HIS A 113 -1.42 1.35 -16.79
N LEU A 114 -0.82 2.09 -17.74
CA LEU A 114 -1.40 2.37 -19.05
C LEU A 114 -1.66 1.06 -19.78
N ASN A 115 -2.87 0.53 -19.63
CA ASN A 115 -3.34 -0.66 -20.33
C ASN A 115 -4.16 -0.23 -21.56
N VAL A 116 -4.23 -1.10 -22.57
CA VAL A 116 -5.06 -0.90 -23.76
C VAL A 116 -6.52 -0.63 -23.36
N THR A 117 -7.02 -1.32 -22.33
CA THR A 117 -8.36 -1.11 -21.77
C THR A 117 -8.54 0.31 -21.21
N TYR A 118 -7.52 0.87 -20.54
CA TYR A 118 -7.54 2.23 -20.02
C TYR A 118 -7.67 3.25 -21.17
N VAL A 119 -6.85 3.11 -22.21
CA VAL A 119 -6.87 4.01 -23.37
C VAL A 119 -8.21 3.90 -24.10
N LEU A 120 -8.75 2.68 -24.24
CA LEU A 120 -10.04 2.46 -24.88
C LEU A 120 -11.17 3.15 -24.11
N PHE A 121 -11.24 3.00 -22.78
CA PHE A 121 -12.24 3.67 -21.97
C PHE A 121 -12.08 5.20 -21.98
N LEU A 122 -10.84 5.71 -21.98
CA LEU A 122 -10.57 7.14 -22.11
C LEU A 122 -11.08 7.69 -23.46
N CYS A 123 -10.83 6.97 -24.56
CA CYS A 123 -11.35 7.34 -25.88
C CYS A 123 -12.88 7.32 -25.92
N ILE A 124 -13.51 6.31 -25.31
CA ILE A 124 -14.98 6.21 -25.23
C ILE A 124 -15.54 7.37 -24.39
N ALA A 125 -14.96 7.66 -23.23
CA ALA A 125 -15.38 8.77 -22.37
C ALA A 125 -15.26 10.11 -23.09
N CYS A 126 -14.16 10.36 -23.81
CA CYS A 126 -13.97 11.57 -24.62
C CYS A 126 -15.03 11.68 -25.73
N MET A 127 -15.32 10.58 -26.41
CA MET A 127 -16.36 10.54 -27.46
C MET A 127 -17.75 10.82 -26.89
N LEU A 128 -18.09 10.21 -25.74
CA LEU A 128 -19.36 10.46 -25.04
C LEU A 128 -19.47 11.90 -24.57
N ALA A 129 -18.39 12.49 -24.04
CA ALA A 129 -18.35 13.89 -23.63
C ALA A 129 -18.58 14.82 -24.84
N ALA A 130 -17.91 14.56 -25.97
CA ALA A 130 -18.09 15.33 -27.20
C ALA A 130 -19.54 15.24 -27.71
N VAL A 131 -20.14 14.04 -27.71
CA VAL A 131 -21.56 13.85 -28.07
C VAL A 131 -22.49 14.57 -27.09
N GLY A 132 -22.23 14.47 -25.78
CA GLY A 132 -23.02 15.14 -24.75
C GLY A 132 -23.03 16.66 -24.88
N VAL A 133 -21.88 17.27 -25.22
CA VAL A 133 -21.78 18.71 -25.48
C VAL A 133 -22.51 19.11 -26.77
N LEU A 134 -22.35 18.33 -27.86
CA LEU A 134 -23.01 18.61 -29.13
C LEU A 134 -24.53 18.45 -29.08
N THR A 135 -25.02 17.56 -28.22
CA THR A 135 -26.46 17.27 -28.07
C THR A 135 -27.12 18.04 -26.93
N ASP A 136 -26.37 18.90 -26.23
CA ASP A 136 -26.81 19.63 -25.04
C ASP A 136 -27.49 18.70 -24.01
N SER A 137 -26.87 17.53 -23.79
CA SER A 137 -27.39 16.46 -22.94
C SER A 137 -26.55 16.30 -21.68
N PRO A 138 -26.97 16.90 -20.54
CA PRO A 138 -26.27 16.75 -19.26
C PRO A 138 -26.10 15.29 -18.83
N VAL A 139 -27.08 14.43 -19.14
CA VAL A 139 -27.05 13.00 -18.78
C VAL A 139 -25.89 12.29 -19.49
N THR A 140 -25.64 12.61 -20.76
CA THR A 140 -24.54 12.01 -21.54
C THR A 140 -23.18 12.49 -21.05
N VAL A 141 -23.08 13.77 -20.67
CA VAL A 141 -21.87 14.35 -20.08
C VAL A 141 -21.56 13.72 -18.71
N VAL A 142 -22.58 13.53 -17.86
CA VAL A 142 -22.41 12.82 -16.58
C VAL A 142 -22.03 11.36 -16.81
N GLY A 143 -22.62 10.69 -17.81
CA GLY A 143 -22.24 9.33 -18.19
C GLY A 143 -20.77 9.20 -18.59
N ALA A 144 -20.23 10.19 -19.32
CA ALA A 144 -18.81 10.22 -19.67
C ALA A 144 -17.89 10.29 -18.44
N MET A 145 -18.28 11.04 -17.39
CA MET A 145 -17.52 11.14 -16.13
C MET A 145 -17.45 9.81 -15.36
N VAL A 146 -18.50 8.99 -15.44
CA VAL A 146 -18.53 7.67 -14.79
C VAL A 146 -17.66 6.64 -15.53
N VAL A 147 -17.54 6.78 -16.85
CA VAL A 147 -16.77 5.87 -17.72
C VAL A 147 -15.27 6.20 -17.72
N GLY A 148 -14.90 7.45 -17.40
CA GLY A 148 -13.51 7.91 -17.38
C GLY A 148 -12.67 7.18 -16.32
N PRO A 149 -11.55 6.51 -16.70
CA PRO A 149 -10.68 5.80 -15.76
C PRO A 149 -9.72 6.75 -15.01
N GLU A 150 -10.15 7.96 -14.66
CA GLU A 150 -9.24 9.07 -14.34
C GLU A 150 -8.67 9.05 -12.91
N PHE A 151 -9.24 8.24 -12.03
CA PHE A 151 -8.88 8.22 -10.61
C PHE A 151 -7.46 7.69 -10.34
N GLY A 152 -7.04 6.61 -11.03
CA GLY A 152 -5.72 6.00 -10.85
C GLY A 152 -4.55 6.94 -11.21
N PRO A 153 -4.52 7.54 -12.42
CA PRO A 153 -3.48 8.49 -12.81
C PRO A 153 -3.42 9.76 -11.94
N LEU A 154 -4.58 10.30 -11.56
CA LEU A 154 -4.64 11.48 -10.67
C LEU A 154 -4.11 11.15 -9.28
N ALA A 155 -4.49 10.00 -8.71
CA ALA A 155 -3.96 9.52 -7.43
C ALA A 155 -2.43 9.32 -7.50
N ALA A 156 -1.93 8.76 -8.61
CA ALA A 156 -0.50 8.58 -8.85
C ALA A 156 0.28 9.88 -8.94
N LEU A 157 -0.26 10.87 -9.65
CA LEU A 157 0.31 12.21 -9.74
C LEU A 157 0.36 12.87 -8.36
N ALA A 158 -0.74 12.80 -7.58
CA ALA A 158 -0.81 13.36 -6.24
C ALA A 158 0.22 12.72 -5.29
N VAL A 159 0.33 11.39 -5.29
CA VAL A 159 1.32 10.65 -4.49
C VAL A 159 2.76 10.98 -4.92
N ALA A 160 3.02 11.08 -6.23
CA ALA A 160 4.34 11.42 -6.76
C ALA A 160 4.77 12.86 -6.41
N LEU A 161 3.83 13.80 -6.43
CA LEU A 161 4.06 15.20 -6.07
C LEU A 161 4.42 15.35 -4.58
N VAL A 162 3.70 14.62 -3.71
CA VAL A 162 3.92 14.64 -2.25
C VAL A 162 5.22 13.91 -1.86
N GLN A 163 5.56 12.79 -2.50
CA GLN A 163 6.78 12.03 -2.18
C GLN A 163 8.08 12.60 -2.80
N ARG A 164 8.03 13.66 -3.62
CA ARG A 164 9.21 14.28 -4.29
C ARG A 164 10.10 13.29 -5.09
N ARG A 165 9.59 12.13 -5.49
CA ARG A 165 10.34 11.12 -6.27
C ARG A 165 10.32 11.48 -7.76
N MET A 166 11.27 12.33 -8.16
CA MET A 166 11.48 12.85 -9.53
C MET A 166 11.65 11.77 -10.63
N SER A 167 11.85 10.51 -10.26
CA SER A 167 11.91 9.37 -11.19
C SER A 167 10.52 8.90 -11.66
N LEU A 168 9.47 9.07 -10.85
CA LEU A 168 8.07 8.84 -11.25
C LEU A 168 7.55 9.99 -12.12
N ALA A 169 7.89 11.23 -11.79
CA ALA A 169 7.53 12.42 -12.57
C ALA A 169 8.06 12.37 -14.01
N ARG A 170 9.27 11.84 -14.25
CA ARG A 170 9.83 11.67 -15.60
C ARG A 170 9.12 10.62 -16.45
N ARG A 171 8.55 9.57 -15.84
CA ARG A 171 7.72 8.59 -16.56
C ARG A 171 6.32 9.13 -16.84
N ALA A 172 5.76 9.93 -15.93
CA ALA A 172 4.48 10.61 -16.14
C ALA A 172 4.58 11.71 -17.21
N ALA A 173 5.68 12.44 -17.28
CA ALA A 173 5.91 13.45 -18.32
C ALA A 173 6.14 12.87 -19.73
N ALA A 174 6.56 11.59 -19.83
CA ALA A 174 6.62 10.89 -21.11
C ALA A 174 5.25 10.32 -21.55
N ALA A 175 4.23 10.43 -20.69
CA ALA A 175 2.83 10.05 -20.95
C ALA A 175 1.93 11.28 -21.19
N TRP A 176 2.50 12.48 -21.28
CA TRP A 176 1.84 13.71 -21.74
C TRP A 176 2.01 13.87 -23.26
#